data_AF-A0A537GXJ7-F1
#
_entry.id   AF-A0A537GXJ7-F1
#
_cell.length_a   1.000
_cell.length_b   1.000
_cell.length_c   1.000
_cell.angle_alpha   90.00
_cell.angle_beta   90.00
_cell.angle_gamma   90.00
#
_symmetry.space_group_name_H-M   'P 1'
#
loop_
_entity.id
_entity.type
_entity.pdbx_description
1 polymer ?
#
loop_
_entity_poly.entity_id
_entity_poly.type
_entity_poly.pdbx_seq_one_letter_code
_entity_poly.pdbx_strand_id
1 'polypeptide(L)'
;MTKHTLEVISRPGVKVRSFTLTQNRLSLCIARDTPLLQCNSTVGVDRNLRNLTVGNDQEIRHYDLSKCVRIANTTVRIISSLTRDDDRIRTAIASRYGRRRTDRTGHLLHNSTKTIVAVAVQRRTAIVLENIEGIHCLYR
;
A
#
# COMPACT_ATOMS: atom_id res chain seq x y z
N MET A 1 12.69 11.86 -20.85
CA MET A 1 12.69 10.65 -19.99
C MET A 1 13.79 10.81 -18.94
N THR A 2 13.58 10.43 -17.67
CA THR A 2 14.60 10.68 -16.63
C THR A 2 15.71 9.62 -16.67
N LYS A 3 16.89 9.96 -16.15
CA LYS A 3 18.03 9.02 -16.02
C LYS A 3 17.65 7.77 -15.23
N HIS A 4 16.86 7.93 -14.16
CA HIS A 4 16.39 6.81 -13.34
C HIS A 4 15.49 5.85 -14.14
N THR A 5 14.56 6.37 -14.95
CA THR A 5 13.69 5.52 -15.76
C THR A 5 14.50 4.69 -16.77
N LEU A 6 15.48 5.31 -17.44
CA LEU A 6 16.40 4.60 -18.33
C LEU A 6 17.15 3.49 -17.60
N GLU A 7 17.71 3.78 -16.43
CA GLU A 7 18.42 2.80 -15.62
C GLU A 7 17.52 1.61 -15.24
N VAL A 8 16.27 1.86 -14.85
CA VAL A 8 15.34 0.81 -14.44
C VAL A 8 14.95 -0.10 -15.61
N ILE A 9 14.68 0.46 -16.80
CA ILE A 9 14.27 -0.35 -17.96
C ILE A 9 15.44 -1.10 -18.62
N SER A 10 16.67 -0.62 -18.44
CA SER A 10 17.88 -1.28 -18.95
C SER A 10 18.37 -2.42 -18.06
N ARG A 11 17.74 -2.67 -16.91
CA ARG A 11 18.12 -3.77 -16.02
C ARG A 11 17.81 -5.13 -16.67
N PRO A 12 18.70 -6.14 -16.52
CA PRO A 12 18.41 -7.50 -16.94
C PRO A 12 17.10 -8.02 -16.34
N GLY A 13 16.33 -8.77 -17.12
CA GLY A 13 15.03 -9.33 -16.71
C GLY A 13 13.89 -8.31 -16.64
N VAL A 14 14.09 -7.06 -17.09
CA VAL A 14 13.01 -6.07 -17.26
C VAL A 14 12.60 -6.02 -18.73
N LYS A 15 11.30 -6.20 -19.00
CA LYS A 15 10.73 -6.13 -20.34
C LYS A 15 9.64 -5.07 -20.40
N VAL A 16 9.78 -4.10 -21.31
CA VAL A 16 8.70 -3.16 -21.64
C VAL A 16 7.65 -3.91 -22.48
N ARG A 17 6.39 -3.92 -22.03
CA ARG A 17 5.28 -4.61 -22.71
C ARG A 17 4.47 -3.68 -23.60
N SER A 18 4.15 -2.51 -23.09
CA SER A 18 3.38 -1.49 -23.80
C SER A 18 3.75 -0.11 -23.30
N PHE A 19 3.45 0.90 -24.12
CA PHE A 19 3.59 2.30 -23.72
C PHE A 19 2.41 3.12 -24.21
N THR A 20 2.13 4.19 -23.48
CA THR A 20 1.16 5.22 -23.88
C THR A 20 1.88 6.56 -23.86
N LEU A 21 1.86 7.25 -25.00
CA LEU A 21 2.42 8.58 -25.15
C LEU A 21 1.27 9.57 -25.38
N THR A 22 1.18 10.57 -24.51
CA THR A 22 0.37 11.77 -24.71
C THR A 22 1.30 12.96 -24.96
N GLN A 23 0.73 14.11 -25.31
CA GLN A 23 1.50 15.35 -25.55
C GLN A 23 2.44 15.72 -24.38
N ASN A 24 2.10 15.33 -23.15
CA ASN A 24 2.84 15.70 -21.94
C ASN A 24 3.25 14.52 -21.04
N ARG A 25 2.96 13.27 -21.42
CA ARG A 25 3.23 12.11 -20.56
C ARG A 25 3.62 10.87 -21.38
N LEU A 26 4.68 10.21 -20.93
CA LEU A 26 5.02 8.85 -21.33
C LEU A 26 4.72 7.91 -20.16
N SER A 27 3.91 6.88 -20.40
CA SER A 27 3.64 5.81 -19.43
C SER A 27 4.13 4.49 -20.01
N LEU A 28 4.89 3.72 -19.24
CA LEU A 28 5.45 2.44 -19.64
C LEU A 28 4.90 1.32 -18.75
N CYS A 29 4.39 0.25 -19.34
CA CYS A 29 4.07 -0.99 -18.63
C CYS A 29 5.27 -1.93 -18.73
N ILE A 30 5.90 -2.23 -17.60
CA ILE A 30 7.07 -3.11 -17.53
C ILE A 30 6.72 -4.39 -16.78
N ALA A 31 7.25 -5.51 -17.26
CA ALA A 31 7.34 -6.75 -16.50
C ALA A 31 8.76 -6.93 -16.01
N ARG A 32 8.92 -7.52 -14.83
CA ARG A 32 10.21 -7.86 -14.27
C ARG A 32 10.19 -9.31 -13.82
N ASP A 33 11.21 -10.07 -14.18
CA ASP A 33 11.40 -11.42 -13.71
C ASP A 33 11.62 -11.43 -12.20
N THR A 34 10.85 -12.25 -11.48
CA THR A 34 10.95 -12.41 -10.03
C THR A 34 11.85 -13.59 -9.71
N PRO A 35 12.95 -13.40 -8.95
CA PRO A 35 13.80 -14.50 -8.56
C PRO A 35 13.05 -15.45 -7.62
N LEU A 36 13.23 -16.75 -7.83
CA LEU A 36 12.81 -17.77 -6.87
C LEU A 36 13.67 -17.63 -5.61
N LEU A 37 13.03 -17.55 -4.46
CA LEU A 37 13.68 -17.44 -3.16
C LEU A 37 13.35 -18.69 -2.33
N GLN A 38 14.36 -19.44 -1.92
CA GLN A 38 14.19 -20.46 -0.89
C GLN A 38 14.16 -19.77 0.48
N CYS A 39 13.09 -20.00 1.22
CA CYS A 39 12.91 -19.48 2.56
C CYS A 39 13.34 -20.50 3.61
N ASN A 40 14.07 -20.04 4.64
CA ASN A 40 14.64 -20.90 5.67
C ASN A 40 13.87 -20.80 7.01
N SER A 41 12.95 -19.84 7.11
CA SER A 41 12.14 -19.61 8.30
C SER A 41 10.87 -18.86 7.92
N THR A 42 10.00 -18.66 8.91
CA THR A 42 8.72 -17.95 8.77
C THR A 42 8.66 -16.75 9.69
N VAL A 43 7.92 -15.73 9.27
CA VAL A 43 7.55 -14.58 10.10
C VAL A 43 6.06 -14.32 9.98
N GLY A 44 5.38 -14.19 11.10
CA GLY A 44 3.96 -13.86 11.16
C GLY A 44 3.76 -12.35 11.05
N VAL A 45 2.70 -11.95 10.35
CA VAL A 45 2.26 -10.56 10.27
C VAL A 45 0.83 -10.47 10.78
N ASP A 46 0.67 -9.76 11.90
CA ASP A 46 -0.61 -9.45 12.53
C ASP A 46 -1.00 -7.99 12.24
N ARG A 47 -2.25 -7.79 11.84
CA ARG A 47 -2.76 -6.48 11.42
C ARG A 47 -3.80 -5.98 12.41
N ASN A 48 -3.53 -4.81 12.99
CA ASN A 48 -4.53 -4.07 13.73
C ASN A 48 -4.82 -2.72 13.07
N LEU A 49 -5.88 -2.06 13.54
CA LEU A 49 -6.30 -0.77 13.00
C LEU A 49 -5.17 0.28 13.05
N ARG A 50 -4.38 0.29 14.12
CA ARG A 50 -3.35 1.31 14.41
C ARG A 50 -1.93 0.81 14.32
N ASN A 51 -1.69 -0.48 14.13
CA ASN A 51 -0.34 -0.99 13.99
C ASN A 51 -0.30 -2.23 13.10
N LEU A 52 0.91 -2.56 12.66
CA LEU A 52 1.22 -3.78 11.98
C LEU A 52 2.36 -4.43 12.77
N THR A 53 2.12 -5.62 13.31
CA THR A 53 3.09 -6.37 14.09
C THR A 53 3.68 -7.46 13.22
N VAL A 54 5.00 -7.56 13.20
CA VAL A 54 5.73 -8.57 12.42
C VAL A 54 6.69 -9.26 13.36
N GLY A 55 6.58 -10.58 13.49
CA GLY A 55 7.47 -11.29 14.40
C GLY A 55 7.47 -12.80 14.27
N ASN A 56 8.45 -13.38 14.93
CA ASN A 56 8.65 -14.82 15.12
C ASN A 56 9.29 -15.04 16.50
N ASP A 57 9.76 -16.26 16.78
CA ASP A 57 10.32 -16.63 18.08
C ASP A 57 11.57 -15.82 18.47
N GLN A 58 12.22 -15.14 17.53
CA GLN A 58 13.46 -14.40 17.78
C GLN A 58 13.26 -12.89 17.92
N GLU A 59 12.36 -12.29 17.14
CA GLU A 59 12.21 -10.83 17.11
C GLU A 59 10.76 -10.42 16.80
N ILE A 60 10.30 -9.37 17.47
CA ILE A 60 9.01 -8.72 17.22
C ILE A 60 9.26 -7.27 16.85
N ARG A 61 8.64 -6.82 15.75
CA ARG A 61 8.67 -5.43 15.27
C ARG A 61 7.27 -4.88 15.16
N HIS A 62 7.10 -3.64 15.61
CA HIS A 62 5.85 -2.91 15.49
C HIS A 62 6.01 -1.73 14.53
N TYR A 63 5.08 -1.61 13.60
CA TYR A 63 4.97 -0.47 12.70
C TYR A 63 3.72 0.32 13.06
N ASP A 64 3.89 1.59 13.42
CA ASP A 64 2.77 2.48 13.76
C ASP A 64 2.00 2.90 12.49
N LEU A 65 0.70 2.60 12.48
CA LEU A 65 -0.25 3.00 11.44
C LEU A 65 -1.30 3.99 11.97
N SER A 66 -1.13 4.53 13.17
CA SER A 66 -2.05 5.50 13.79
C SER A 66 -2.30 6.72 12.89
N LYS A 67 -1.30 7.13 12.10
CA LYS A 67 -1.46 8.20 11.11
C LYS A 67 -2.47 7.87 10.02
N CYS A 68 -2.55 6.62 9.56
CA CYS A 68 -3.56 6.17 8.59
C CYS A 68 -4.96 6.33 9.16
N VAL A 69 -5.15 5.92 10.42
CA VAL A 69 -6.44 6.04 11.14
C VAL A 69 -6.83 7.51 11.32
N ARG A 70 -5.88 8.36 11.72
CA ARG A 70 -6.12 9.81 11.84
C ARG A 70 -6.57 10.40 10.51
N ILE A 71 -5.91 10.06 9.40
CA ILE A 71 -6.29 10.52 8.05
C ILE A 71 -7.70 10.07 7.71
N ALA A 72 -8.03 8.80 7.93
CA ALA A 72 -9.37 8.26 7.69
C ALA A 72 -10.44 8.99 8.50
N ASN A 73 -10.21 9.16 9.81
CA ASN A 73 -11.14 9.84 10.71
C ASN A 73 -11.34 11.31 10.35
N THR A 74 -10.27 12.02 10.00
CA THR A 74 -10.37 13.41 9.52
C THR A 74 -11.21 13.50 8.25
N THR A 75 -11.02 12.58 7.28
CA THR A 75 -11.83 12.55 6.06
C THR A 75 -13.31 12.31 6.39
N VAL A 76 -13.63 11.35 7.26
CA VAL A 76 -15.02 11.08 7.69
C VAL A 76 -15.63 12.32 8.33
N ARG A 77 -14.93 12.97 9.27
CA ARG A 77 -15.41 14.20 9.94
C ARG A 77 -15.69 15.34 8.97
N ILE A 78 -14.82 15.54 7.98
CA ILE A 78 -15.01 16.59 6.96
C ILE A 78 -16.26 16.28 6.13
N ILE A 79 -16.42 15.03 5.67
CA ILE A 79 -17.57 14.64 4.86
C ILE A 79 -18.87 14.75 5.67
N SER A 80 -18.87 14.35 6.94
CA SER A 80 -20.06 14.45 7.81
C SER A 80 -20.44 15.87 8.16
N SER A 81 -19.49 16.83 8.18
CA SER A 81 -19.79 18.25 8.42
C SER A 81 -20.47 18.96 7.24
N LEU A 82 -20.60 18.31 6.09
CA LEU A 82 -21.27 18.88 4.93
C LEU A 82 -22.79 18.75 5.09
N THR A 83 -23.44 19.84 5.48
CA THR A 83 -24.89 19.91 5.72
C THR A 83 -25.72 20.36 4.51
N ARG A 84 -25.08 20.62 3.37
CA ARG A 84 -25.72 21.17 2.18
C ARG A 84 -26.64 20.13 1.53
N ASP A 85 -27.90 20.47 1.28
CA ASP A 85 -28.90 19.60 0.62
C ASP A 85 -28.74 19.59 -0.91
N ASP A 86 -27.52 19.29 -1.38
CA ASP A 86 -27.20 19.10 -2.79
C ASP A 86 -26.32 17.85 -2.93
N ASP A 87 -26.94 16.75 -3.32
CA ASP A 87 -26.28 15.45 -3.40
C ASP A 87 -25.18 15.41 -4.47
N ARG A 88 -25.32 16.18 -5.56
CA ARG A 88 -24.32 16.25 -6.61
C ARG A 88 -23.03 16.88 -6.08
N ILE A 89 -23.15 18.00 -5.37
CA ILE A 89 -22.00 18.68 -4.75
C ILE A 89 -21.41 17.81 -3.64
N ARG A 90 -22.23 17.21 -2.77
CA ARG A 90 -21.77 16.30 -1.71
C ARG A 90 -20.98 15.13 -2.27
N THR A 91 -21.47 14.50 -3.34
CA THR A 91 -20.81 13.37 -4.00
C THR A 91 -19.47 13.77 -4.59
N ALA A 92 -19.40 14.92 -5.27
CA ALA A 92 -18.15 15.44 -5.83
C ALA A 92 -17.10 15.70 -4.73
N ILE A 93 -17.52 16.29 -3.60
CA ILE A 93 -16.64 16.56 -2.46
C ILE A 93 -16.20 15.25 -1.79
N ALA A 94 -17.13 14.32 -1.54
CA ALA A 94 -16.83 13.02 -0.95
C ALA A 94 -15.82 12.23 -1.80
N SER A 95 -15.99 12.23 -3.13
CA SER A 95 -15.05 11.62 -4.07
C SER A 95 -13.67 12.28 -4.00
N ARG A 96 -13.60 13.61 -3.97
CA ARG A 96 -12.33 14.35 -3.84
C ARG A 96 -11.58 14.01 -2.54
N TYR A 97 -12.27 14.01 -1.40
CA TYR A 97 -11.65 13.68 -0.12
C TYR A 97 -11.38 12.18 0.04
N GLY A 98 -12.17 11.32 -0.60
CA GLY A 98 -11.94 9.88 -0.70
C GLY A 98 -10.63 9.59 -1.44
N ARG A 99 -10.42 10.19 -2.62
CA ARG A 99 -9.16 10.07 -3.38
C ARG A 99 -7.97 10.55 -2.56
N ARG A 100 -8.08 11.72 -1.94
CA ARG A 100 -7.04 12.26 -1.05
C ARG A 100 -6.72 11.34 0.13
N ARG A 101 -7.73 10.69 0.72
CA ARG A 101 -7.54 9.68 1.77
C ARG A 101 -6.72 8.52 1.23
N THR A 102 -7.17 7.91 0.13
CA THR A 102 -6.52 6.74 -0.50
C THR A 102 -5.06 7.02 -0.84
N ASP A 103 -4.75 8.15 -1.47
CA ASP A 103 -3.39 8.50 -1.85
C ASP A 103 -2.48 8.63 -0.62
N ARG A 104 -2.96 9.29 0.44
CA ARG A 104 -2.19 9.50 1.67
C ARG A 104 -2.00 8.23 2.47
N THR A 105 -3.04 7.40 2.62
CA THR A 105 -2.94 6.13 3.35
C THR A 105 -2.13 5.11 2.57
N GLY A 106 -2.30 5.07 1.25
CA GLY A 106 -1.56 4.16 0.36
C GLY A 106 -0.06 4.37 0.45
N HIS A 107 0.42 5.62 0.48
CA HIS A 107 1.84 5.91 0.65
C HIS A 107 2.40 5.39 1.99
N LEU A 108 1.66 5.58 3.09
CA LEU A 108 2.07 5.11 4.42
C LEU A 108 2.12 3.59 4.49
N LEU A 109 1.08 2.92 3.99
CA LEU A 109 1.02 1.46 3.92
C LEU A 109 2.13 0.88 3.04
N HIS A 110 2.40 1.52 1.89
CA HIS A 110 3.48 1.11 1.00
C HIS A 110 4.84 1.17 1.68
N ASN A 111 5.14 2.24 2.43
CA ASN A 111 6.43 2.36 3.11
C ASN A 111 6.64 1.28 4.18
N SER A 112 5.61 0.99 4.98
CA SER A 112 5.68 -0.08 6.00
C SER A 112 5.85 -1.45 5.35
N THR A 113 5.01 -1.79 4.38
CA THR A 113 5.05 -3.10 3.70
C THR A 113 6.34 -3.31 2.91
N LYS A 114 6.84 -2.28 2.21
CA LYS A 114 8.13 -2.33 1.53
C LYS A 114 9.28 -2.64 2.49
N THR A 115 9.27 -2.04 3.67
CA THR A 115 10.29 -2.29 4.70
C THR A 115 10.23 -3.73 5.20
N ILE A 116 9.02 -4.24 5.47
CA ILE A 116 8.82 -5.64 5.91
C ILE A 116 9.32 -6.62 4.86
N VAL A 117 8.91 -6.43 3.59
CA VAL A 117 9.34 -7.29 2.49
C VAL A 117 10.86 -7.23 2.28
N ALA A 118 11.47 -6.04 2.39
CA ALA A 118 12.92 -5.90 2.26
C ALA A 118 13.68 -6.71 3.32
N VAL A 119 13.23 -6.65 4.58
CA VAL A 119 13.81 -7.45 5.67
C VAL A 119 13.58 -8.94 5.45
N ALA A 120 12.38 -9.33 5.00
CA ALA A 120 12.04 -10.72 4.75
C ALA A 120 12.89 -11.35 3.63
N VAL A 121 13.11 -10.60 2.54
CA VAL A 121 13.99 -11.01 1.45
C VAL A 121 15.45 -11.13 1.92
N GLN A 122 15.94 -10.16 2.70
CA GLN A 122 17.30 -10.19 3.24
C GLN A 122 17.53 -11.42 4.14
N ARG A 123 16.54 -11.76 4.97
CA ARG A 123 16.61 -12.88 5.93
C ARG A 123 16.15 -14.22 5.35
N ARG A 124 15.67 -14.24 4.11
CA ARG A 124 15.04 -15.41 3.47
C ARG A 124 13.92 -16.01 4.34
N THR A 125 13.04 -15.16 4.84
CA THR A 125 11.90 -15.57 5.66
C THR A 125 10.61 -15.52 4.83
N ALA A 126 9.81 -16.57 4.90
CA ALA A 126 8.46 -16.57 4.35
C ALA A 126 7.54 -15.71 5.24
N ILE A 127 6.72 -14.85 4.62
CA ILE A 127 5.74 -14.01 5.32
C ILE A 127 4.43 -14.79 5.40
N VAL A 128 3.92 -14.98 6.61
CA VAL A 128 2.62 -15.59 6.87
C VAL A 128 1.64 -14.50 7.29
N LEU A 129 0.47 -14.48 6.66
CA LEU A 129 -0.61 -13.55 6.94
C LEU A 129 -1.83 -14.31 7.46
N GLU A 130 -2.52 -13.73 8.42
CA GLU A 130 -3.84 -14.19 8.84
C GLU A 130 -4.89 -14.08 7.72
N ASN A 131 -5.77 -15.08 7.63
CA ASN A 131 -6.99 -14.95 6.84
C ASN A 131 -8.01 -14.10 7.62
N ILE A 132 -8.35 -12.94 7.07
CA ILE A 132 -9.29 -11.99 7.68
C ILE A 132 -10.67 -11.99 7.00
N GLU A 133 -10.91 -12.94 6.11
CA GLU A 133 -12.25 -13.18 5.56
C GLU A 133 -13.22 -13.43 6.73
N GLY A 134 -14.23 -12.56 6.87
CA GLY A 134 -15.25 -12.65 7.93
C GLY A 134 -15.12 -11.63 9.08
N ILE A 135 -14.00 -10.94 9.24
CA ILE A 135 -13.87 -9.89 10.30
C ILE A 135 -14.86 -8.74 10.09
N HIS A 136 -15.20 -8.44 8.82
CA HIS A 136 -16.20 -7.43 8.47
C HIS A 136 -17.62 -7.74 8.97
N CYS A 137 -17.92 -8.97 9.37
CA CYS A 137 -19.23 -9.37 9.89
C CYS A 137 -19.35 -9.27 11.42
N LEU A 138 -18.25 -9.04 12.14
CA LEU A 138 -18.23 -9.03 13.61
C LEU A 138 -18.68 -7.69 14.22
N TYR A 139 -18.67 -6.61 13.43
CA TYR A 139 -19.10 -5.27 13.86
C TYR A 139 -20.25 -4.81 12.96
N ARG A 140 -21.47 -5.30 13.24
CA ARG A 140 -22.73 -4.76 12.72
C ARG A 140 -23.44 -3.98 13.81
#